data_AF-A0A926YA84-F1
#
_entry.id   AF-A0A926YA84-F1
#
_cell.length_a   1.000
_cell.length_b   1.000
_cell.length_c   1.000
_cell.angle_alpha   90.00
_cell.angle_beta   90.00
_cell.angle_gamma   90.00
#
_symmetry.space_group_name_H-M   'P 1'
#
loop_
_entity.id
_entity.type
_entity.pdbx_description
1 polymer ?
#
loop_
_entity_poly.entity_id
_entity_poly.type
_entity_poly.pdbx_seq_one_letter_code
_entity_poly.pdbx_strand_id
1 'polypeptide(L)'
;MTGKDLRQMLLNKWGRSYDVQVRRTSGKIFVQVMWKYLEQASFPLTEAEYIAHLDEIASYLNGFAAFTQVENYIEQTRERPRLGKAVSIALNLGERASEWIL
;
A
#
# COMPACT_ATOMS: atom_id res chain seq x y z
N MET A 1 4.98 -9.62 -7.59
CA MET A 1 3.84 -9.59 -6.64
C MET A 1 2.62 -8.99 -7.33
N THR A 2 1.40 -9.41 -6.98
CA THR A 2 0.12 -8.97 -7.54
C THR A 2 -0.71 -8.19 -6.51
N GLY A 3 -1.77 -7.52 -6.94
CA GLY A 3 -2.74 -6.87 -6.05
C GLY A 3 -3.45 -7.85 -5.11
N LYS A 4 -3.62 -9.12 -5.53
CA LYS A 4 -4.15 -10.18 -4.67
C LYS A 4 -3.23 -10.49 -3.49
N ASP A 5 -1.92 -10.54 -3.74
CA ASP A 5 -0.92 -10.76 -2.69
C ASP A 5 -0.95 -9.60 -1.67
N LEU A 6 -1.06 -8.36 -2.17
CA LEU A 6 -1.20 -7.18 -1.32
C LEU A 6 -2.49 -7.24 -0.48
N ARG A 7 -3.64 -7.58 -1.07
CA ARG A 7 -4.91 -7.78 -0.34
C ARG A 7 -4.73 -8.83 0.76
N GLN A 8 -4.13 -9.97 0.43
CA GLN A 8 -3.95 -11.06 1.38
C GLN A 8 -3.06 -10.65 2.56
N MET A 9 -2.00 -9.87 2.31
CA MET A 9 -1.15 -9.34 3.36
C MET A 9 -1.92 -8.42 4.33
N LEU A 10 -2.77 -7.53 3.80
CA LEU A 10 -3.61 -6.64 4.61
C LEU A 10 -4.64 -7.43 5.44
N LEU A 11 -5.26 -8.44 4.83
CA LEU A 11 -6.19 -9.33 5.51
C LEU A 11 -5.50 -10.13 6.62
N ASN A 12 -4.33 -10.70 6.36
CA ASN A 12 -3.56 -11.45 7.35
C ASN A 12 -3.17 -10.56 8.54
N LYS A 13 -2.76 -9.31 8.26
CA LYS A 13 -2.29 -8.40 9.31
C LYS A 13 -3.41 -7.79 10.15
N TRP A 14 -4.48 -7.33 9.50
CA TRP A 14 -5.50 -6.50 10.15
C TRP A 14 -6.94 -6.98 9.94
N GLY A 15 -7.15 -8.08 9.20
CA GLY A 15 -8.47 -8.68 8.99
C GLY A 15 -9.40 -7.88 8.09
N ARG A 16 -8.88 -6.90 7.33
CA ARG A 16 -9.66 -6.01 6.46
C ARG A 16 -8.93 -5.73 5.15
N SER A 17 -9.70 -5.54 4.08
CA SER A 17 -9.19 -5.20 2.75
C SER A 17 -9.01 -3.68 2.62
N TYR A 18 -8.02 -3.13 3.33
CA TYR A 18 -7.75 -1.69 3.32
C TYR A 18 -7.38 -1.16 1.92
N ASP A 19 -7.73 0.10 1.68
CA ASP A 19 -7.19 0.88 0.57
C ASP A 19 -5.70 1.18 0.80
N VAL A 20 -4.95 1.26 -0.29
CA VAL A 20 -3.52 1.56 -0.28
C VAL A 20 -3.25 2.65 -1.31
N GLN A 21 -2.45 3.64 -0.92
CA GLN A 21 -2.08 4.74 -1.81
C GLN A 21 -0.56 4.88 -1.85
N VAL A 22 -0.03 5.18 -3.03
CA VAL A 22 1.36 5.63 -3.17
C VAL A 22 1.35 7.15 -3.24
N ARG A 23 2.08 7.81 -2.34
CA ARG A 23 2.15 9.27 -2.26
C ARG A 23 3.59 9.75 -2.30
N ARG A 24 3.86 10.75 -3.14
CA ARG A 24 5.14 11.47 -3.14
C ARG A 24 5.01 12.77 -2.35
N THR A 25 5.92 13.01 -1.40
CA THR A 25 5.99 14.28 -0.67
C THR A 25 7.43 14.57 -0.25
N SER A 26 7.86 15.82 -0.42
CA SER A 26 9.22 16.29 -0.08
C SER A 26 10.34 15.38 -0.60
N GLY A 27 10.22 14.94 -1.85
CA GLY A 27 11.21 14.07 -2.51
C GLY A 27 11.20 12.60 -2.06
N LYS A 28 10.30 12.21 -1.16
CA LYS A 28 10.16 10.83 -0.66
C LYS A 28 8.88 10.19 -1.18
N ILE A 29 8.92 8.87 -1.36
CA ILE A 29 7.74 8.06 -1.71
C ILE A 29 7.27 7.33 -0.46
N PHE A 30 5.96 7.33 -0.25
CA PHE A 30 5.30 6.66 0.84
C PHE A 30 4.24 5.72 0.31
N VAL A 31 4.14 4.55 0.93
CA VAL A 31 2.99 3.65 0.80
C VAL A 31 2.11 3.87 2.01
N GLN A 32 0.87 4.29 1.78
CA GLN A 32 -0.07 4.63 2.83
C GLN A 32 -1.19 3.61 2.83
N VAL A 33 -1.27 2.80 3.90
CA VAL A 33 -2.45 1.97 4.15
C VAL A 33 -3.49 2.85 4.81
N MET A 34 -4.54 3.13 4.05
CA MET A 34 -5.62 4.04 4.44
C MET A 34 -6.55 3.34 5.43
N TRP A 35 -7.36 4.12 6.15
CA TRP A 35 -8.31 3.57 7.13
C TRP A 35 -9.62 3.08 6.50
N LYS A 36 -9.88 3.43 5.23
CA LYS A 36 -11.01 2.93 4.46
C LYS A 36 -10.69 1.53 3.95
N TYR A 37 -11.68 0.66 3.93
CA TYR A 37 -11.53 -0.73 3.47
C TYR A 37 -12.77 -1.19 2.72
N LEU A 38 -12.60 -2.16 1.83
CA LEU A 38 -13.63 -2.65 0.89
C LEU A 38 -14.93 -3.04 1.59
N GLU A 39 -14.85 -3.63 2.78
CA GLU A 39 -16.02 -4.10 3.53
C GLU A 39 -16.87 -2.95 4.13
N GLN A 40 -16.50 -1.68 3.96
CA GLN A 40 -17.34 -0.53 4.36
C GLN A 40 -18.39 -0.24 3.29
N ALA A 41 -19.64 -0.02 3.70
CA ALA A 41 -20.72 0.33 2.77
C ALA A 41 -20.46 1.61 1.96
N SER A 42 -19.68 2.55 2.50
CA SER A 42 -19.30 3.80 1.83
C SER A 42 -17.92 3.74 1.16
N PHE A 43 -17.37 2.55 0.93
CA PHE A 43 -16.12 2.41 0.20
C PHE A 43 -16.34 2.84 -1.26
N PRO A 44 -15.45 3.65 -1.86
CA PRO A 44 -15.72 4.30 -3.14
C PRO A 44 -15.54 3.39 -4.37
N LEU A 45 -14.96 2.20 -4.20
CA LEU A 45 -14.67 1.27 -5.28
C LEU A 45 -15.49 0.00 -5.13
N THR A 46 -15.89 -0.59 -6.26
CA THR A 46 -16.36 -1.97 -6.32
C THR A 46 -15.22 -2.96 -6.03
N GLU A 47 -15.52 -4.24 -5.80
CA GLU A 47 -14.47 -5.25 -5.59
C GLU A 47 -13.54 -5.39 -6.80
N ALA A 48 -14.07 -5.32 -8.02
CA ALA A 48 -13.26 -5.41 -9.24
C ALA A 48 -12.32 -4.21 -9.38
N GLU A 49 -12.83 -2.99 -9.16
CA GLU A 49 -12.03 -1.76 -9.19
C GLU A 49 -10.99 -1.75 -8.07
N TYR A 50 -11.33 -2.26 -6.88
CA TYR A 50 -10.39 -2.39 -5.77
C TYR A 50 -9.22 -3.31 -6.12
N ILE A 51 -9.48 -4.49 -6.70
CA ILE A 51 -8.41 -5.40 -7.11
C ILE A 51 -7.53 -4.77 -8.20
N ALA A 52 -8.14 -4.15 -9.22
CA ALA A 52 -7.41 -3.44 -10.26
C ALA A 52 -6.52 -2.32 -9.68
N HIS A 53 -7.05 -1.55 -8.74
CA HIS A 53 -6.29 -0.54 -8.00
C HIS A 53 -5.11 -1.15 -7.24
N LEU A 54 -5.31 -2.25 -6.50
CA LEU A 54 -4.20 -2.93 -5.83
C LEU A 54 -3.16 -3.50 -6.80
N ASP A 55 -3.56 -3.95 -7.99
CA ASP A 55 -2.63 -4.40 -9.03
C ASP A 55 -1.75 -3.23 -9.54
N GLU A 56 -2.31 -2.03 -9.70
CA GLU A 56 -1.51 -0.83 -9.99
C GLU A 56 -0.52 -0.50 -8.87
N ILE A 57 -0.98 -0.53 -7.61
CA ILE A 57 -0.09 -0.33 -6.45
C ILE A 57 1.03 -1.37 -6.44
N ALA A 58 0.70 -2.65 -6.65
CA ALA A 58 1.68 -3.73 -6.70
C ALA A 58 2.68 -3.53 -7.86
N SER A 59 2.22 -3.05 -9.01
CA SER A 59 3.09 -2.68 -10.14
C SER A 59 4.11 -1.62 -9.75
N TYR A 60 3.70 -0.53 -9.07
CA TYR A 60 4.62 0.48 -8.56
C TYR A 60 5.62 -0.12 -7.56
N LEU A 61 5.17 -0.95 -6.61
CA LEU A 61 6.06 -1.56 -5.62
C LEU A 61 7.09 -2.51 -6.27
N ASN A 62 6.68 -3.27 -7.28
CA ASN A 62 7.59 -4.12 -8.05
C ASN A 62 8.63 -3.24 -8.78
N GLY A 63 8.19 -2.17 -9.42
CA GLY A 63 9.07 -1.23 -10.12
C GLY A 63 10.11 -0.59 -9.21
N PHE A 64 9.68 -0.16 -8.03
CA PHE A 64 10.56 0.39 -7.00
C PHE A 64 11.43 -0.65 -6.29
N ALA A 65 11.28 -1.95 -6.59
CA ALA A 65 11.87 -3.05 -5.84
C ALA A 65 11.62 -2.95 -4.31
N ALA A 66 10.48 -2.37 -3.93
CA ALA A 66 10.16 -1.98 -2.55
C ALA A 66 9.25 -2.97 -1.82
N PHE A 67 8.80 -4.03 -2.50
CA PHE A 67 7.85 -5.00 -1.96
C PHE A 67 8.30 -5.59 -0.62
N THR A 68 9.51 -6.15 -0.55
CA THR A 68 10.05 -6.76 0.67
C THR A 68 10.14 -5.76 1.82
N GLN A 69 10.39 -4.47 1.53
CA GLN A 69 10.37 -3.44 2.56
C GLN A 69 8.95 -3.23 3.12
N VAL A 70 7.95 -3.17 2.24
CA VAL A 70 6.54 -2.99 2.62
C VAL A 70 6.03 -4.19 3.41
N GLU A 71 6.29 -5.40 2.95
CA GLU A 71 5.92 -6.65 3.61
C GLU A 71 6.50 -6.72 5.03
N ASN A 72 7.83 -6.58 5.16
CA ASN A 72 8.51 -6.57 6.45
C ASN A 72 7.95 -5.50 7.40
N TYR A 73 7.68 -4.30 6.89
CA TYR A 73 7.12 -3.23 7.70
C TYR A 73 5.72 -3.60 8.21
N ILE A 74 4.84 -4.10 7.34
CA ILE A 74 3.48 -4.48 7.70
C ILE A 74 3.49 -5.63 8.73
N GLU A 75 4.34 -6.63 8.54
CA GLU A 75 4.47 -7.73 9.49
C GLU A 75 4.91 -7.26 10.89
N GLN A 76 5.90 -6.37 10.95
CA GLN A 76 6.52 -5.95 12.21
C GLN A 76 5.79 -4.81 12.93
N THR A 77 5.09 -3.94 12.19
CA THR A 77 4.46 -2.76 12.78
C THR A 77 3.32 -3.13 13.74
N ARG A 78 3.20 -2.39 14.85
CA ARG A 78 2.03 -2.46 15.74
C ARG A 78 0.98 -1.41 15.39
N GLU A 79 1.28 -0.52 14.44
CA GLU A 79 0.32 0.47 13.97
C GLU A 79 -0.85 -0.19 13.24
N ARG A 80 -1.99 0.51 13.28
CA ARG A 80 -3.22 0.09 12.59
C ARG A 80 -3.81 1.32 11.90
N PRO A 81 -4.35 1.18 10.68
CA PRO A 81 -5.10 2.25 10.04
C PRO A 81 -6.32 2.59 10.90
N ARG A 82 -6.51 3.88 11.19
CA ARG A 82 -7.65 4.38 12.00
C ARG A 82 -8.18 5.66 11.40
N LEU A 83 -9.41 6.04 11.74
CA LEU A 83 -10.06 7.23 11.16
C LEU A 83 -9.15 8.46 11.19
N GLY A 84 -8.83 8.99 10.00
CA GLY A 84 -7.95 10.16 9.83
C GLY A 84 -6.44 9.89 9.96
N LYS A 85 -6.00 8.66 10.26
CA LYS A 85 -4.58 8.28 10.35
C LYS A 85 -4.30 7.01 9.55
N ALA A 86 -3.59 7.17 8.44
CA ALA A 86 -3.02 6.06 7.67
C ALA A 86 -1.79 5.47 8.36
N VAL A 87 -1.48 4.21 8.08
CA VAL A 87 -0.15 3.63 8.33
C VAL A 87 0.74 4.02 7.15
N SER A 88 1.76 4.83 7.40
CA SER A 88 2.57 5.45 6.34
C SER A 88 3.98 4.88 6.32
N ILE A 89 4.30 4.12 5.29
CA ILE A 89 5.56 3.41 5.10
C ILE A 89 6.44 4.25 4.19
N ALA A 90 7.54 4.77 4.72
CA ALA A 90 8.52 5.50 3.91
C ALA A 90 9.36 4.51 3.11
N LEU A 91 9.32 4.59 1.78
CA LEU A 91 10.13 3.74 0.93
C LEU A 91 11.58 4.24 0.91
N ASN A 92 12.52 3.32 1.09
CA ASN A 92 13.96 3.61 0.96
C ASN A 92 14.44 3.03 -0.37
N LEU A 93 14.43 3.88 -1.40
CA LEU A 93 14.73 3.47 -2.78
C LEU A 93 16.22 3.55 -3.13
N GLY A 94 17.07 4.01 -2.21
CA GLY A 94 18.50 4.23 -2.47
C GLY A 94 18.74 5.08 -3.73
N GLU A 95 19.81 4.78 -4.47
CA GLU A 95 20.15 5.46 -5.74
C GLU A 95 19.21 5.09 -6.91
N ARG A 96 18.42 4.01 -6.77
CA ARG A 96 17.48 3.51 -7.79
C ARG A 96 16.22 4.37 -7.95
N ALA A 97 16.04 5.36 -7.06
CA ALA A 97 14.94 6.32 -7.15
C ALA A 97 14.93 7.03 -8.52
N SER A 98 16.11 7.29 -9.09
CA SER A 98 16.28 8.08 -10.32
C SER A 98 15.63 7.47 -11.56
N GLU A 99 15.56 6.13 -11.65
CA GLU A 99 15.04 5.42 -12.83
C GLU A 99 13.52 5.49 -12.98
N TRP A 100 12.82 5.84 -11.90
CA TRP A 100 11.35 5.92 -11.85
C TRP A 100 10.83 7.33 -11.54
N ILE A 101 11.74 8.32 -11.47
CA ILE A 101 11.46 9.72 -11.12
C ILE A 101 11.20 10.62 -12.36
N LEU A 102 11.34 10.08 -13.57
CA LEU A 102 11.10 10.78 -14.84
C LEU A 102 9.60 10.89 -15.18
#